data_AF-A0AB74N5K2-F1
#
_entry.id   AF-A0AB74N5K2-F1
#
_cell.length_a   1.000
_cell.length_b   1.000
_cell.length_c   1.000
_cell.angle_alpha   90.00
_cell.angle_beta   90.00
_cell.angle_gamma   90.00
#
_symmetry.space_group_name_H-M   'P 1'
#
loop_
_entity.id
_entity.type
_entity.pdbx_description
1 polymer ?
#
loop_
_entity_poly.entity_id
_entity_poly.type
_entity_poly.pdbx_seq_one_letter_code
_entity_poly.pdbx_strand_id
1 'polypeptide(L)'
;MKIFTLLTNNERNLFYLVLLVTVLFLFYPPYLPMVDLPQHAAQVVMLDDLFKQQSKWSDLVQLNWDTPYLTGYFVWWLLYQFTDIVTSSKLLVVFIFLFNVWAVFLLRKSFQAESILEWAAITSFFGFAFQWGFVTFLLAIPIGILFFLSNKNWLETKKYRYFISIVLLGILSYCSHVLIFSFFCFISYGYFLAIYFRQESYKAGGGGLFFIGVFFFFKKFYFF
;
A
#
# COMPACT_ATOMS: atom_id res chain seq x y z
N MET A 1 -16.19 -27.64 0.62
CA MET A 1 -15.95 -26.48 1.49
C MET A 1 -16.28 -25.21 0.70
N LYS A 2 -17.52 -24.72 0.78
CA LYS A 2 -17.95 -23.46 0.14
C LYS A 2 -17.72 -22.32 1.15
N ILE A 3 -16.50 -21.79 1.21
CA ILE A 3 -16.17 -20.62 2.05
C ILE A 3 -15.55 -19.54 1.16
N PHE A 4 -16.21 -19.26 0.04
CA PHE A 4 -15.87 -18.15 -0.84
C PHE A 4 -17.17 -17.47 -1.25
N THR A 5 -17.88 -16.91 -0.25
CA THR A 5 -19.10 -16.15 -0.47
C THR A 5 -18.72 -14.77 -1.00
N LEU A 6 -19.05 -14.53 -2.26
CA LEU A 6 -19.20 -13.17 -2.77
C LEU A 6 -20.28 -12.48 -1.92
N LEU A 7 -20.09 -11.19 -1.63
CA LEU A 7 -21.10 -10.38 -0.95
C LEU A 7 -22.45 -10.55 -1.64
N THR A 8 -23.49 -10.82 -0.87
CA THR A 8 -24.87 -10.76 -1.34
C THR A 8 -25.18 -9.36 -1.88
N ASN A 9 -26.22 -9.21 -2.71
CA ASN A 9 -26.58 -7.91 -3.28
C ASN A 9 -26.81 -6.84 -2.19
N ASN A 10 -27.41 -7.24 -1.06
CA ASN A 10 -27.68 -6.35 0.08
C ASN A 10 -26.39 -5.95 0.80
N GLU A 11 -25.49 -6.90 1.09
CA GLU A 11 -24.20 -6.60 1.73
C GLU A 11 -23.32 -5.71 0.86
N ARG A 12 -23.35 -5.90 -0.47
CA ARG A 12 -22.60 -5.06 -1.40
C ARG A 12 -23.16 -3.63 -1.45
N ASN A 13 -24.48 -3.47 -1.45
CA ASN A 13 -25.09 -2.15 -1.37
C ASN A 13 -24.77 -1.46 -0.05
N LEU A 14 -24.80 -2.20 1.06
CA LEU A 14 -24.40 -1.68 2.37
C LEU A 14 -22.92 -1.29 2.38
N PHE A 15 -22.04 -2.09 1.79
CA PHE A 15 -20.62 -1.78 1.67
C PHE A 15 -20.37 -0.48 0.90
N TYR A 16 -21.02 -0.30 -0.26
CA TYR A 16 -20.92 0.95 -1.02
C TYR A 16 -21.51 2.15 -0.29
N LEU A 17 -22.61 1.96 0.44
CA LEU A 17 -23.17 3.00 1.29
C LEU A 17 -22.18 3.42 2.38
N VAL A 18 -21.54 2.45 3.06
CA VAL A 18 -20.54 2.72 4.09
C VAL A 18 -19.34 3.45 3.48
N LEU A 19 -18.82 3.00 2.33
CA LEU A 19 -17.75 3.71 1.62
C LEU A 19 -18.12 5.16 1.30
N LEU A 20 -19.32 5.39 0.78
CA LEU A 20 -19.81 6.73 0.47
C LEU A 20 -19.89 7.59 1.73
N VAL A 21 -20.48 7.07 2.82
CA VAL A 21 -20.57 7.77 4.11
C VAL A 21 -19.18 8.10 4.66
N THR A 22 -18.23 7.17 4.58
CA THR A 22 -16.84 7.39 5.00
C THR A 22 -16.17 8.50 4.18
N VAL A 23 -16.34 8.51 2.86
CA VAL A 23 -15.81 9.58 2.00
C VAL A 23 -16.41 10.93 2.39
N LEU A 24 -17.73 11.01 2.58
CA LEU A 24 -18.40 12.24 3.03
C LEU A 24 -17.88 12.70 4.39
N PHE A 25 -17.63 11.76 5.31
CA PHE A 25 -17.10 12.07 6.64
C PHE A 25 -15.69 12.65 6.59
N LEU A 26 -14.85 12.27 5.62
CA LEU A 26 -13.52 12.88 5.43
C LEU A 26 -13.58 14.33 4.95
N PHE A 27 -14.70 14.74 4.34
CA PHE A 27 -14.91 16.15 3.98
C PHE A 27 -15.56 16.98 5.09
N TYR A 28 -16.28 16.33 6.02
CA TYR A 28 -17.04 16.98 7.08
C TYR A 28 -16.22 17.92 7.99
N PRO A 29 -15.10 17.49 8.62
CA PRO A 29 -14.36 18.38 9.50
C PRO A 29 -13.59 19.44 8.70
N PRO A 30 -13.40 20.66 9.22
CA PRO A 30 -12.59 21.67 8.52
C PRO A 30 -11.18 21.17 8.20
N TYR A 31 -10.55 20.51 9.18
CA TYR A 31 -9.24 19.87 9.05
C TYR A 31 -9.34 18.39 9.41
N LEU A 32 -8.59 17.55 8.70
CA LEU A 32 -8.52 16.13 9.03
C LEU A 32 -7.77 15.94 10.37
N PRO A 33 -8.22 15.02 11.25
CA PRO A 33 -7.61 14.78 12.55
C PRO A 33 -6.34 13.91 12.42
N MET A 34 -5.34 14.42 11.71
CA MET A 34 -4.07 13.74 11.42
C MET A 34 -2.91 14.61 11.93
N VAL A 35 -2.13 14.12 12.89
CA VAL A 35 -1.14 14.92 13.64
C VAL A 35 -0.09 15.56 12.72
N ASP A 36 0.55 14.78 11.84
CA ASP A 36 1.64 15.27 10.98
C ASP A 36 1.15 15.83 9.64
N LEU A 37 -0.15 15.75 9.35
CA LEU A 37 -0.69 16.24 8.08
C LEU A 37 -0.38 17.73 7.83
N PRO A 38 -0.51 18.66 8.81
CA PRO A 38 -0.10 20.05 8.62
C PRO A 38 1.38 20.21 8.26
N GLN A 39 2.26 19.38 8.80
CA GLN A 39 3.68 19.39 8.48
C GLN A 39 3.91 18.98 7.02
N HIS A 40 3.27 17.90 6.56
CA HIS A 40 3.35 17.49 5.17
C HIS A 40 2.74 18.54 4.22
N ALA A 41 1.63 19.17 4.62
CA ALA A 41 0.98 20.22 3.85
C ALA A 41 1.90 21.43 3.65
N ALA A 42 2.60 21.87 4.70
CA ALA A 42 3.58 22.95 4.62
C ALA A 42 4.71 22.63 3.63
N GLN A 43 5.17 21.37 3.59
CA GLN A 43 6.19 20.94 2.62
C GLN A 43 5.70 20.98 1.18
N VAL A 44 4.43 20.65 0.92
CA VAL A 44 3.83 20.74 -0.43
C VAL A 44 3.70 22.19 -0.89
N VAL A 45 3.26 23.10 -0.02
CA VAL A 45 3.21 24.53 -0.32
C VAL A 45 4.61 25.09 -0.57
N MET A 46 5.58 24.72 0.28
CA MET A 46 6.96 25.16 0.12
C MET A 46 7.61 24.62 -1.16
N LEU A 47 7.29 23.39 -1.56
CA LEU A 47 7.71 22.81 -2.84
C LEU A 47 7.19 23.65 -4.02
N ASP A 48 5.92 24.03 -3.96
CA ASP A 48 5.28 24.87 -4.99
C ASP A 48 5.92 26.26 -5.08
N ASP A 49 6.12 26.91 -3.93
CA ASP A 49 6.77 28.21 -3.83
C ASP A 49 8.21 28.18 -4.37
N LEU A 50 8.96 27.10 -4.12
CA LEU A 50 10.31 26.91 -4.66
C LEU A 50 10.28 26.79 -6.18
N PHE A 51 9.37 25.98 -6.75
CA PHE A 51 9.25 25.85 -8.20
C PHE A 51 8.81 27.15 -8.89
N LYS A 52 7.94 27.93 -8.23
CA LYS A 52 7.47 29.23 -8.74
C LYS A 52 8.44 30.37 -8.47
N GLN A 53 9.59 30.11 -7.82
CA GLN A 53 10.57 31.12 -7.40
C GLN A 53 9.96 32.22 -6.51
N GLN A 54 8.99 31.84 -5.67
CA GLN A 54 8.27 32.72 -4.74
C GLN A 54 8.60 32.43 -3.27
N SER A 55 9.40 31.39 -3.01
CA SER A 55 9.76 31.00 -1.65
C SER A 55 10.58 32.08 -0.94
N LYS A 56 10.04 32.59 0.17
CA LYS A 56 10.77 33.49 1.10
C LYS A 56 11.90 32.77 1.85
N TRP A 57 11.96 31.45 1.74
CA TRP A 57 12.88 30.58 2.47
C TRP A 57 13.88 29.90 1.54
N SER A 58 14.02 30.36 0.29
CA SER A 58 14.94 29.78 -0.72
C SER A 58 16.36 29.62 -0.21
N ASP A 59 16.79 30.49 0.70
CA ASP A 59 18.15 30.48 1.26
C ASP A 59 18.31 29.49 2.43
N LEU A 60 17.20 28.98 2.98
CA LEU A 60 17.17 28.06 4.13
C LEU A 60 16.76 26.64 3.74
N VAL A 61 16.04 26.45 2.64
CA VAL A 61 15.49 25.15 2.25
C VAL A 61 15.95 24.73 0.86
N GLN A 62 16.15 23.42 0.70
CA GLN A 62 16.53 22.79 -0.55
C GLN A 62 15.69 21.54 -0.80
N LEU A 63 15.57 21.14 -2.06
CA LEU A 63 14.90 19.90 -2.43
C LEU A 63 15.79 18.70 -2.08
N ASN A 64 15.24 17.79 -1.28
CA ASN A 64 15.89 16.53 -0.97
C ASN A 64 15.26 15.39 -1.80
N TRP A 65 15.94 15.05 -2.89
CA TRP A 65 15.53 13.98 -3.80
C TRP A 65 15.76 12.57 -3.25
N ASP A 66 16.57 12.44 -2.19
CA ASP A 66 16.89 11.13 -1.59
C ASP A 66 15.83 10.69 -0.56
N THR A 67 14.73 11.44 -0.43
CA THR A 67 13.63 11.06 0.47
C THR A 67 12.76 9.98 -0.16
N PRO A 68 12.41 8.90 0.56
CA PRO A 68 11.59 7.82 0.03
C PRO A 68 10.09 8.18 0.06
N TYR A 69 9.73 9.43 -0.24
CA TYR A 69 8.38 9.99 -0.09
C TYR A 69 7.91 10.79 -1.32
N LEU A 70 8.75 10.86 -2.35
CA LEU A 70 8.54 11.67 -3.55
C LEU A 70 7.19 11.42 -4.21
N THR A 71 6.73 10.17 -4.27
CA THR A 71 5.45 9.83 -4.93
C THR A 71 4.27 10.51 -4.24
N GLY A 72 4.22 10.46 -2.90
CA GLY A 72 3.13 11.05 -2.13
C GLY A 72 3.10 12.57 -2.28
N TYR A 73 4.25 13.22 -2.15
CA TYR A 73 4.36 14.67 -2.34
C TYR A 73 4.05 15.11 -3.76
N PHE A 74 4.48 14.35 -4.77
CA PHE A 74 4.19 14.68 -6.17
C PHE A 74 2.69 14.60 -6.47
N VAL A 75 2.01 13.52 -6.05
CA VAL A 75 0.56 13.39 -6.24
C VAL A 75 -0.19 14.49 -5.50
N TRP A 76 0.21 14.82 -4.27
CA TRP A 76 -0.39 15.91 -3.51
C TRP A 76 -0.18 17.27 -4.20
N TRP A 77 1.05 17.56 -4.61
CA TRP A 77 1.39 18.81 -5.28
C TRP A 77 0.57 19.00 -6.57
N LEU A 78 0.33 17.93 -7.35
CA LEU A 78 -0.57 17.98 -8.50
C LEU A 78 -2.01 18.35 -8.13
N LEU A 79 -2.56 17.76 -7.06
CA LEU A 79 -3.91 18.11 -6.57
C LEU A 79 -3.99 19.57 -6.08
N TYR A 80 -2.90 20.03 -5.45
CA TYR A 80 -2.77 21.40 -4.98
C TYR A 80 -2.72 22.43 -6.12
N GLN A 81 -2.35 22.06 -7.34
CA GLN A 81 -2.41 23.01 -8.47
C GLN A 81 -3.84 23.43 -8.84
N PHE A 82 -4.86 22.68 -8.44
CA PHE A 82 -6.26 22.92 -8.82
C PHE A 82 -7.14 23.38 -7.65
N THR A 83 -6.63 23.32 -6.41
CA THR A 83 -7.40 23.53 -5.19
C THR A 83 -6.54 24.16 -4.11
N ASP A 84 -7.13 24.57 -2.98
CA ASP A 84 -6.35 25.01 -1.83
C ASP A 84 -5.68 23.83 -1.08
N ILE A 85 -4.78 24.16 -0.15
CA ILE A 85 -4.01 23.14 0.57
C ILE A 85 -4.90 22.22 1.43
N VAL A 86 -5.99 22.73 2.01
CA VAL A 86 -6.90 21.94 2.84
C VAL A 86 -7.71 20.99 1.98
N THR A 87 -8.27 21.48 0.87
CA THR A 87 -9.04 20.66 -0.07
C THR A 87 -8.18 19.59 -0.73
N SER A 88 -6.98 19.94 -1.21
CA SER A 88 -6.04 18.97 -1.80
C SER A 88 -5.62 17.88 -0.80
N SER A 89 -5.41 18.22 0.48
CA SER A 89 -5.14 17.26 1.55
C SER A 89 -6.26 16.22 1.68
N LYS A 90 -7.52 16.70 1.73
CA LYS A 90 -8.70 15.83 1.84
C LYS A 90 -8.84 14.93 0.62
N LEU A 91 -8.67 15.49 -0.58
CA LEU A 91 -8.72 14.72 -1.83
C LEU A 91 -7.65 13.63 -1.86
N LEU A 92 -6.42 13.94 -1.43
CA LEU A 92 -5.35 12.95 -1.34
C LEU A 92 -5.71 11.81 -0.38
N VAL A 93 -6.18 12.13 0.83
CA VAL A 93 -6.54 11.10 1.82
C VAL A 93 -7.70 10.24 1.35
N VAL A 94 -8.71 10.83 0.69
CA VAL A 94 -9.82 10.09 0.06
C VAL A 94 -9.32 9.19 -1.06
N PHE A 95 -8.43 9.68 -1.91
CA PHE A 95 -7.80 8.88 -2.95
C PHE A 95 -7.05 7.69 -2.36
N ILE A 96 -6.22 7.91 -1.34
CA ILE A 96 -5.47 6.85 -0.65
C ILE A 96 -6.42 5.83 -0.01
N PHE A 97 -7.48 6.28 0.64
CA PHE A 97 -8.51 5.42 1.24
C PHE A 97 -9.16 4.51 0.19
N LEU A 98 -9.70 5.08 -0.88
CA LEU A 98 -10.35 4.32 -1.95
C LEU A 98 -9.36 3.38 -2.65
N PHE A 99 -8.13 3.83 -2.86
CA PHE A 99 -7.07 3.04 -3.45
C PHE A 99 -6.69 1.85 -2.56
N ASN A 100 -6.64 2.04 -1.23
CA ASN A 100 -6.45 0.98 -0.26
C ASN A 100 -7.55 -0.09 -0.34
N VAL A 101 -8.82 0.34 -0.27
CA VAL A 101 -9.98 -0.56 -0.38
C VAL A 101 -9.94 -1.36 -1.68
N TRP A 102 -9.65 -0.69 -2.80
CA TRP A 102 -9.54 -1.35 -4.11
C TRP A 102 -8.39 -2.36 -4.17
N ALA A 103 -7.22 -2.02 -3.63
CA ALA A 103 -6.08 -2.92 -3.59
C ALA A 103 -6.37 -4.16 -2.73
N VAL A 104 -7.04 -4.00 -1.59
CA VAL A 104 -7.48 -5.12 -0.74
C VAL A 104 -8.54 -5.97 -1.43
N PHE A 105 -9.48 -5.37 -2.17
CA PHE A 105 -10.42 -6.11 -3.02
C PHE A 105 -9.69 -7.00 -4.03
N LEU A 106 -8.66 -6.48 -4.72
CA LEU A 106 -7.85 -7.25 -5.65
C LEU A 106 -7.07 -8.37 -4.95
N LEU A 107 -6.51 -8.08 -3.78
CA LEU A 107 -5.80 -9.06 -2.96
C LEU A 107 -6.71 -10.21 -2.58
N ARG A 108 -7.88 -9.92 -2.02
CA ARG A 108 -8.90 -10.90 -1.68
C ARG A 108 -9.26 -11.75 -2.89
N LYS A 109 -9.58 -11.13 -4.03
CA LYS A 109 -9.95 -11.84 -5.26
C LYS A 109 -8.83 -12.78 -5.73
N SER A 110 -7.57 -12.38 -5.62
CA SER A 110 -6.40 -13.18 -6.03
C SER A 110 -6.22 -14.45 -5.20
N PHE A 111 -6.57 -14.41 -3.91
CA PHE A 111 -6.52 -15.56 -2.99
C PHE A 111 -7.86 -16.25 -2.79
N GLN A 112 -8.90 -15.78 -3.50
CA GLN A 112 -10.29 -16.16 -3.31
C GLN A 112 -10.81 -15.91 -1.88
N ALA A 113 -10.13 -15.17 -1.02
CA ALA A 113 -10.43 -15.06 0.41
C ALA A 113 -11.84 -14.48 0.73
N GLU A 114 -12.22 -14.59 2.00
CA GLU A 114 -13.50 -14.12 2.53
C GLU A 114 -13.68 -12.60 2.36
N SER A 115 -14.93 -12.18 2.17
CA SER A 115 -15.31 -10.77 1.97
C SER A 115 -15.06 -9.88 3.19
N ILE A 116 -14.87 -10.46 4.38
CA ILE A 116 -14.53 -9.72 5.61
C ILE A 116 -13.26 -8.87 5.46
N LEU A 117 -12.33 -9.25 4.57
CA LEU A 117 -11.12 -8.47 4.30
C LEU A 117 -11.44 -7.08 3.72
N GLU A 118 -12.49 -6.94 2.92
CA GLU A 118 -12.90 -5.65 2.36
C GLU A 118 -13.45 -4.73 3.47
N TRP A 119 -14.20 -5.29 4.41
CA TRP A 119 -14.67 -4.57 5.61
C TRP A 119 -13.52 -4.18 6.54
N ALA A 120 -12.56 -5.08 6.73
CA ALA A 120 -11.35 -4.81 7.49
C ALA A 120 -10.50 -3.70 6.85
N ALA A 121 -10.48 -3.58 5.52
CA ALA A 121 -9.78 -2.49 4.83
C ALA A 121 -10.33 -1.11 5.23
N ILE A 122 -11.67 -0.99 5.33
CA ILE A 122 -12.31 0.28 5.73
C ILE A 122 -11.89 0.67 7.15
N THR A 123 -12.00 -0.26 8.10
CA THR A 123 -11.77 0.03 9.52
C THR A 123 -10.29 0.19 9.85
N SER A 124 -9.42 -0.65 9.27
CA SER A 124 -7.97 -0.61 9.52
C SER A 124 -7.30 0.63 8.95
N PHE A 125 -7.88 1.26 7.93
CA PHE A 125 -7.37 2.51 7.37
C PHE A 125 -7.29 3.62 8.42
N PHE A 126 -8.30 3.74 9.29
CA PHE A 126 -8.39 4.78 10.33
C PHE A 126 -7.63 4.44 11.62
N GLY A 127 -6.62 3.57 11.54
CA GLY A 127 -5.79 3.19 12.67
C GLY A 127 -4.69 4.21 12.98
N PHE A 128 -3.64 3.72 13.67
CA PHE A 128 -2.49 4.51 14.12
C PHE A 128 -1.86 5.38 13.03
N ALA A 129 -1.61 4.83 11.84
CA ALA A 129 -0.96 5.55 10.75
C ALA A 129 -1.80 6.74 10.24
N PHE A 130 -3.12 6.62 10.24
CA PHE A 130 -4.03 7.72 9.93
C PHE A 130 -3.99 8.78 11.02
N GLN A 131 -4.14 8.38 12.29
CA GLN A 131 -4.14 9.32 13.41
C GLN A 131 -2.85 10.15 13.45
N TRP A 132 -1.69 9.53 13.21
CA TRP A 132 -0.41 10.23 13.18
C TRP A 132 -0.14 11.02 11.90
N GLY A 133 -0.91 10.83 10.83
CA GLY A 133 -0.68 11.57 9.59
C GLY A 133 0.41 11.02 8.69
N PHE A 134 0.70 9.71 8.75
CA PHE A 134 1.70 9.06 7.89
C PHE A 134 1.15 8.86 6.46
N VAL A 135 0.90 9.96 5.76
CA VAL A 135 0.21 9.98 4.45
C VAL A 135 0.97 9.16 3.40
N THR A 136 2.29 9.29 3.35
CA THR A 136 3.13 8.57 2.38
C THR A 136 3.20 7.07 2.66
N PHE A 137 3.18 6.69 3.94
CA PHE A 137 3.03 5.30 4.38
C PHE A 137 1.67 4.73 3.96
N LEU A 138 0.58 5.45 4.21
CA LEU A 138 -0.78 5.03 3.82
C LEU A 138 -0.90 4.83 2.32
N LEU A 139 -0.30 5.72 1.51
CA LEU A 139 -0.26 5.62 0.05
C LEU A 139 0.57 4.41 -0.42
N ALA A 140 1.68 4.13 0.27
CA ALA A 140 2.58 3.03 -0.11
C ALA A 140 1.93 1.65 0.08
N ILE A 141 0.99 1.47 1.02
CA ILE A 141 0.33 0.19 1.28
C ILE A 141 -0.37 -0.38 0.04
N PRO A 142 -1.34 0.30 -0.61
CA PRO A 142 -1.99 -0.22 -1.81
C PRO A 142 -1.01 -0.47 -2.95
N ILE A 143 0.01 0.38 -3.12
CA ILE A 143 1.06 0.18 -4.13
C ILE A 143 1.83 -1.12 -3.85
N GLY A 144 2.19 -1.36 -2.60
CA GLY A 144 2.86 -2.57 -2.14
C GLY A 144 2.01 -3.83 -2.32
N ILE A 145 0.69 -3.74 -2.10
CA ILE A 145 -0.26 -4.83 -2.42
C ILE A 145 -0.22 -5.16 -3.91
N LEU A 146 -0.28 -4.16 -4.80
CA LEU A 146 -0.18 -4.39 -6.25
C LEU A 146 1.17 -4.98 -6.65
N PHE A 147 2.26 -4.52 -6.03
CA PHE A 147 3.60 -5.06 -6.24
C PHE A 147 3.63 -6.55 -5.87
N PHE A 148 3.09 -6.91 -4.71
CA PHE A 148 2.99 -8.30 -4.27
C PHE A 148 2.14 -9.15 -5.23
N LEU A 149 0.98 -8.64 -5.66
CA LEU A 149 0.12 -9.33 -6.62
C LEU A 149 0.80 -9.54 -7.97
N SER A 150 1.61 -8.58 -8.42
CA SER A 150 2.41 -8.73 -9.65
C SER A 150 3.46 -9.83 -9.51
N ASN A 151 4.15 -9.88 -8.37
CA ASN A 151 5.08 -10.97 -8.03
C ASN A 151 4.39 -12.33 -8.04
N LYS A 152 3.24 -12.47 -7.35
CA LYS A 152 2.44 -13.69 -7.35
C LYS A 152 2.07 -14.12 -8.76
N ASN A 153 1.48 -13.22 -9.54
CA ASN A 153 1.01 -13.54 -10.89
C ASN A 153 2.17 -13.89 -11.84
N TRP A 154 3.33 -13.26 -11.69
CA TRP A 154 4.52 -13.62 -12.43
C TRP A 154 5.03 -15.01 -12.04
N LEU A 155 5.05 -15.35 -10.75
CA LEU A 155 5.47 -16.68 -10.29
C LEU A 155 4.56 -17.79 -10.82
N GLU A 156 3.25 -17.56 -10.86
CA GLU A 156 2.26 -18.54 -11.33
C GLU A 156 2.20 -18.65 -12.86
N THR A 157 2.37 -17.55 -13.60
CA THR A 157 2.11 -17.52 -15.05
C THR A 157 3.32 -17.25 -15.93
N LYS A 158 4.41 -16.73 -15.36
CA LYS A 158 5.64 -16.31 -16.04
C LYS A 158 5.45 -15.30 -17.18
N LYS A 159 4.30 -14.61 -17.23
CA LYS A 159 4.01 -13.61 -18.27
C LYS A 159 4.86 -12.34 -18.07
N TYR A 160 5.50 -11.87 -19.14
CA TYR A 160 6.40 -10.71 -19.12
C TYR A 160 5.75 -9.41 -18.61
N ARG A 161 4.46 -9.19 -18.89
CA ARG A 161 3.73 -8.02 -18.38
C ARG A 161 3.83 -7.84 -16.87
N TYR A 162 3.82 -8.94 -16.11
CA TYR A 162 3.91 -8.88 -14.66
C TYR A 162 5.33 -8.56 -14.19
N PHE A 163 6.35 -8.97 -14.94
CA PHE A 163 7.74 -8.57 -14.66
C PHE A 163 7.91 -7.05 -14.80
N ILE A 164 7.37 -6.45 -15.86
CA ILE A 164 7.34 -4.99 -16.01
C ILE A 164 6.62 -4.34 -14.83
N SER A 165 5.43 -4.86 -14.46
CA SER A 165 4.68 -4.34 -13.31
C SER A 165 5.48 -4.44 -12.00
N ILE A 166 6.24 -5.51 -11.76
CA ILE A 166 7.10 -5.65 -10.57
C ILE A 166 8.13 -4.53 -10.52
N VAL A 167 8.83 -4.25 -11.62
CA VAL A 167 9.84 -3.19 -11.68
C VAL A 167 9.22 -1.82 -11.42
N LEU A 168 8.14 -1.49 -12.14
CA LEU A 168 7.48 -0.18 -12.01
C LEU A 168 6.89 0.03 -10.62
N LEU A 169 6.17 -0.96 -10.09
CA LEU A 169 5.56 -0.87 -8.76
C LEU A 169 6.63 -0.93 -7.65
N GLY A 170 7.75 -1.60 -7.87
CA GLY A 170 8.89 -1.61 -6.96
C GLY A 170 9.51 -0.22 -6.82
N ILE A 171 9.81 0.44 -7.95
CA ILE A 171 10.29 1.83 -7.96
C ILE A 171 9.27 2.74 -7.30
N LEU A 172 8.00 2.64 -7.68
CA LEU A 172 6.93 3.47 -7.13
C LEU A 172 6.76 3.27 -5.61
N SER A 173 6.82 2.03 -5.14
CA SER A 173 6.72 1.71 -3.71
C SER A 173 7.92 2.23 -2.94
N TYR A 174 9.14 2.08 -3.47
CA TYR A 174 10.36 2.61 -2.87
C TYR A 174 10.30 4.14 -2.73
N CYS A 175 9.88 4.84 -3.79
CA CYS A 175 9.71 6.29 -3.80
C CYS A 175 8.51 6.79 -2.98
N SER A 176 7.61 5.88 -2.56
CA SER A 176 6.47 6.19 -1.70
C SER A 176 6.79 6.00 -0.22
N HIS A 177 7.42 4.87 0.13
CA HIS A 177 7.87 4.57 1.49
C HIS A 177 8.79 3.32 1.55
N VAL A 178 10.07 3.50 1.93
CA VAL A 178 11.07 2.40 1.94
C VAL A 178 10.72 1.22 2.87
N LEU A 179 10.13 1.48 4.04
CA LEU A 179 9.73 0.40 4.96
C LEU A 179 8.59 -0.45 4.39
N ILE A 180 7.61 0.16 3.73
CA ILE A 180 6.52 -0.58 3.09
C ILE A 180 7.04 -1.38 1.91
N PHE A 181 7.92 -0.78 1.09
CA PHE A 181 8.60 -1.51 0.02
C PHE A 181 9.32 -2.75 0.56
N SER A 182 10.14 -2.59 1.60
CA SER A 182 10.88 -3.69 2.23
C SER A 182 9.94 -4.77 2.79
N PHE A 183 8.84 -4.37 3.42
CA PHE A 183 7.82 -5.27 3.94
C PHE A 183 7.19 -6.12 2.81
N PHE A 184 6.82 -5.51 1.69
CA PHE A 184 6.24 -6.27 0.58
C PHE A 184 7.28 -7.09 -0.19
N CYS A 185 8.55 -6.68 -0.25
CA CYS A 185 9.64 -7.55 -0.70
C CYS A 185 9.73 -8.81 0.16
N PHE A 186 9.67 -8.67 1.49
CA PHE A 186 9.69 -9.79 2.42
C PHE A 186 8.50 -10.73 2.20
N ILE A 187 7.28 -10.20 2.07
CA ILE A 187 6.08 -11.01 1.78
C ILE A 187 6.21 -11.72 0.41
N SER A 188 6.64 -11.01 -0.63
CA SER A 188 6.86 -11.59 -1.96
C SER A 188 7.86 -12.73 -1.93
N TYR A 189 8.96 -12.58 -1.19
CA TYR A 189 9.96 -13.62 -1.03
C TYR A 189 9.42 -14.83 -0.23
N GLY A 190 8.69 -14.58 0.86
CA GLY A 190 8.00 -15.64 1.60
C GLY A 190 7.03 -16.45 0.74
N TYR A 191 6.28 -15.78 -0.14
CA TYR A 191 5.39 -16.44 -1.10
C TYR A 191 6.15 -17.26 -2.16
N PHE A 192 7.29 -16.74 -2.66
CA PHE A 192 8.18 -17.49 -3.54
C PHE A 192 8.66 -18.80 -2.89
N LEU A 193 9.15 -18.72 -1.65
CA LEU A 193 9.59 -19.89 -0.88
C LEU A 193 8.44 -20.89 -0.69
N ALA A 194 7.24 -20.41 -0.35
CA ALA A 194 6.08 -21.28 -0.18
C ALA A 194 5.72 -22.06 -1.47
N ILE A 195 5.79 -21.42 -2.64
CA ILE A 195 5.59 -22.11 -3.93
C ILE A 195 6.70 -23.13 -4.18
N TYR A 196 7.95 -22.72 -3.97
CA TYR A 196 9.12 -23.56 -4.23
C TYR A 196 9.08 -24.85 -3.41
N PHE A 197 8.90 -24.74 -2.09
CA PHE A 197 8.81 -25.91 -1.21
C PHE A 197 7.59 -26.78 -1.49
N ARG A 198 6.45 -26.19 -1.87
CA ARG A 198 5.27 -26.96 -2.28
C ARG A 198 5.59 -27.82 -3.50
N GLN A 199 6.25 -27.28 -4.52
CA GLN A 199 6.62 -28.03 -5.72
C GLN A 199 7.63 -29.15 -5.41
N GLU A 200 8.60 -28.89 -4.54
CA GLU A 200 9.61 -29.87 -4.14
C GLU A 200 9.00 -31.02 -3.31
N SER A 201 8.08 -30.70 -2.39
CA SER A 201 7.31 -31.71 -1.63
C SER A 201 6.47 -32.62 -2.52
N TYR A 202 5.84 -32.06 -3.58
CA TYR A 202 5.13 -32.87 -4.57
C TYR A 202 6.08 -33.79 -5.36
N LYS A 203 7.27 -33.31 -5.73
CA LYS A 203 8.29 -34.13 -6.42
C LYS A 203 8.86 -35.24 -5.53
N ALA A 204 8.93 -35.02 -4.23
CA ALA A 204 9.45 -35.98 -3.25
C ALA A 204 8.45 -37.09 -2.85
N GLY A 205 7.30 -37.21 -3.52
CA GLY A 205 6.36 -38.32 -3.30
C GLY A 205 5.37 -38.11 -2.15
N GLY A 206 5.09 -36.87 -1.75
CA GLY A 206 3.92 -36.55 -0.93
C GLY A 206 3.92 -37.16 0.48
N GLY A 207 4.95 -36.88 1.27
CA GLY A 207 4.98 -37.24 2.68
C GLY A 207 5.86 -36.27 3.47
N GLY A 208 5.25 -35.23 4.06
CA GLY A 208 5.99 -34.33 4.94
C GLY A 208 5.44 -32.91 4.99
N LEU A 209 4.21 -32.75 5.46
CA LEU A 209 3.83 -31.55 6.21
C LEU A 209 4.70 -31.54 7.47
N PHE A 210 5.76 -30.74 7.54
CA PHE A 210 6.30 -30.24 8.82
C PHE A 210 7.28 -29.08 8.59
N PHE A 211 7.10 -28.02 9.38
CA PHE A 211 7.96 -26.85 9.61
C PHE A 211 7.65 -25.53 8.88
N ILE A 212 6.63 -24.84 9.41
CA ILE A 212 6.51 -23.36 9.40
C ILE A 212 7.10 -22.73 10.69
N GLY A 213 7.57 -23.51 11.67
CA GLY A 213 8.23 -22.97 12.87
C GLY A 213 9.74 -23.25 12.88
N VAL A 214 10.60 -22.26 13.16
CA VAL A 214 11.95 -22.48 13.76
C VAL A 214 13.15 -22.79 12.84
N PHE A 215 13.06 -22.92 11.51
CA PHE A 215 14.28 -23.12 10.68
C PHE A 215 15.11 -21.85 10.39
N PHE A 216 15.07 -20.89 11.31
CA PHE A 216 16.01 -19.80 11.40
C PHE A 216 17.16 -20.04 12.41
N PHE A 217 17.34 -21.23 13.02
CA PHE A 217 18.35 -21.32 14.10
C PHE A 217 19.33 -22.51 14.17
N PHE A 218 19.07 -23.73 13.71
CA PHE A 218 20.07 -24.81 13.86
C PHE A 218 19.92 -25.96 12.87
N LYS A 219 20.60 -25.91 11.71
CA LYS A 219 21.22 -27.11 11.10
C LYS A 219 22.07 -26.75 9.89
N LYS A 220 23.39 -26.91 10.05
CA LYS A 220 24.51 -26.80 9.09
C LYS A 220 25.33 -25.49 9.10
N PHE A 221 25.80 -25.12 10.28
CA PHE A 221 27.25 -25.19 10.49
C PHE A 221 27.61 -26.68 10.59
N TYR A 222 28.41 -27.20 9.63
CA TYR A 222 29.35 -28.33 9.74
C TYR A 222 29.69 -28.87 8.33
N PHE A 223 30.96 -28.65 7.93
CA PHE A 223 31.76 -29.24 6.83
C PHE A 223 31.27 -28.97 5.38
N PHE A 224 32.05 -28.38 4.46
CA PHE A 224 33.49 -28.13 4.34
C PHE A 224 33.82 -26.63 4.21
#